data_AF-A0A1C3KK15-F1
#
_entry.id   AF-A0A1C3KK15-F1
#
_cell.length_a   1.000
_cell.length_b   1.000
_cell.length_c   1.000
_cell.angle_alpha   90.00
_cell.angle_beta   90.00
_cell.angle_gamma   90.00
#
_symmetry.space_group_name_H-M   'P 1'
#
loop_
_entity.id
_entity.type
_entity.pdbx_description
1 polymer ?
#
loop_
_entity_poly.entity_id
_entity_poly.type
_entity_poly.pdbx_seq_one_letter_code
_entity_poly.pdbx_strand_id
1 'polypeptide(L)'
;MPNMTTGISTDDLPSKKYDKELKKGIHYNVIDKNIESTTFTPEDQFWSTTMKQYLEDYINSNVDNWTNSNEGKRCRDLNHILNSIIKKIKTKKSYKPSYDLVEGYINSAATYSLQVQTKKCFRDLKDNYDLDNIENKKKIDDLCEDVAYINGKVSKINVDHCKEIENYITQRITSLKKVYMSASSKYSHILNYYDFTSFDDFNSITGKLKSKCQEGIGGASLTSDDGETSEHSGRSASIIAVTSLSGILSSALLLYKTTSFGSILNNLVGKKIKFGNNLSDESYHETLEDISESSHDGGYNILYNSVGNS
;
A
#
# COMPACT_ATOMS: atom_id res chain seq x y z
N MET A 1 -20.15 -3.00 -37.03
CA MET A 1 -19.59 -2.24 -35.89
C MET A 1 -18.13 -2.64 -35.76
N PRO A 2 -17.16 -1.72 -35.83
CA PRO A 2 -15.76 -2.04 -35.56
C PRO A 2 -15.65 -2.42 -34.10
N ASN A 3 -15.10 -3.60 -33.82
CA ASN A 3 -14.80 -4.07 -32.48
C ASN A 3 -13.66 -3.19 -31.95
N MET A 4 -13.97 -2.16 -31.17
CA MET A 4 -12.94 -1.42 -30.44
C MET A 4 -12.32 -2.38 -29.43
N THR A 5 -11.20 -2.97 -29.79
CA THR A 5 -10.38 -3.78 -28.89
C THR A 5 -10.04 -2.90 -27.70
N THR A 6 -10.67 -3.14 -26.55
CA THR A 6 -10.35 -2.46 -25.29
C THR A 6 -8.88 -2.76 -24.98
N GLY A 7 -8.02 -1.77 -25.20
CA GLY A 7 -6.60 -1.87 -24.94
C GLY A 7 -6.31 -2.01 -23.46
N ILE A 8 -5.17 -2.62 -23.13
CA ILE A 8 -4.68 -2.73 -21.75
C ILE A 8 -4.47 -1.32 -21.19
N SER A 9 -5.14 -1.00 -20.08
CA SER A 9 -5.01 0.21 -19.29
C SER A 9 -4.16 -0.03 -18.03
N THR A 10 -3.91 1.00 -17.22
CA THR A 10 -3.19 0.79 -15.94
C THR A 10 -4.02 0.00 -14.92
N ASP A 11 -5.34 0.00 -15.02
CA ASP A 11 -6.23 -0.77 -14.13
C ASP A 11 -6.25 -2.26 -14.49
N ASP A 12 -5.81 -2.62 -15.71
CA ASP A 12 -5.62 -4.00 -16.14
C ASP A 12 -4.29 -4.60 -15.67
N LEU A 13 -3.41 -3.79 -15.05
CA LEU A 13 -2.20 -4.29 -14.42
C LEU A 13 -2.57 -5.22 -13.26
N PRO A 14 -2.01 -6.45 -13.20
CA PRO A 14 -2.38 -7.43 -12.20
C PRO A 14 -2.33 -6.91 -10.77
N SER A 15 -1.29 -6.15 -10.41
CA SER A 15 -1.13 -5.67 -9.03
C SER A 15 -2.29 -4.76 -8.61
N LYS A 16 -2.82 -3.91 -9.50
CA LYS A 16 -3.97 -3.06 -9.21
C LYS A 16 -5.27 -3.84 -9.23
N LYS A 17 -5.47 -4.65 -10.27
CA LYS A 17 -6.70 -5.41 -10.47
C LYS A 17 -6.99 -6.31 -9.27
N TYR A 18 -6.02 -7.15 -8.91
CA TYR A 18 -6.22 -8.15 -7.86
C TYR A 18 -6.15 -7.55 -6.45
N ASP A 19 -5.44 -6.43 -6.23
CA ASP A 19 -5.51 -5.69 -4.96
C ASP A 19 -6.93 -5.14 -4.72
N LYS A 20 -7.57 -4.61 -5.77
CA LYS A 20 -8.96 -4.13 -5.69
C LYS A 20 -9.95 -5.28 -5.44
N GLU A 21 -9.79 -6.40 -6.14
CA GLU A 21 -10.62 -7.60 -5.95
C GLU A 21 -10.47 -8.15 -4.51
N LEU A 22 -9.23 -8.30 -4.02
CA LEU A 22 -8.94 -8.75 -2.66
C LEU A 22 -9.56 -7.82 -1.61
N LYS A 23 -9.30 -6.51 -1.69
CA LYS A 23 -9.84 -5.52 -0.74
C LYS A 23 -11.35 -5.51 -0.72
N LYS A 24 -11.99 -5.66 -1.90
CA LYS A 24 -13.44 -5.77 -2.01
C LYS A 24 -13.93 -7.06 -1.36
N GLY A 25 -13.30 -8.19 -1.68
CA GLY A 25 -13.69 -9.52 -1.22
C GLY A 25 -13.62 -9.70 0.29
N ILE A 26 -12.57 -9.16 0.94
CA ILE A 26 -12.46 -9.23 2.41
C ILE A 26 -13.15 -8.06 3.12
N HIS A 27 -13.84 -7.19 2.39
CA HIS A 27 -14.47 -5.98 2.93
C HIS A 27 -13.49 -5.06 3.70
N TYR A 28 -12.32 -4.81 3.13
CA TYR A 28 -11.22 -4.08 3.79
C TYR A 28 -11.65 -2.74 4.39
N ASN A 29 -12.50 -1.96 3.71
CA ASN A 29 -12.96 -0.67 4.23
C ASN A 29 -13.77 -0.79 5.53
N VAL A 30 -14.52 -1.89 5.70
CA VAL A 30 -15.27 -2.16 6.94
C VAL A 30 -14.29 -2.52 8.05
N ILE A 31 -13.30 -3.36 7.76
CA ILE A 31 -12.24 -3.72 8.71
C ILE A 31 -11.47 -2.47 9.14
N ASP A 32 -11.03 -1.65 8.19
CA ASP A 32 -10.26 -0.43 8.43
C ASP A 32 -11.03 0.55 9.34
N LYS A 33 -12.32 0.74 9.09
CA LYS A 33 -13.21 1.57 9.92
C LYS A 33 -13.35 1.02 11.34
N ASN A 34 -13.48 -0.30 11.50
CA ASN A 34 -13.54 -0.93 12.83
C ASN A 34 -12.23 -0.74 13.60
N ILE A 35 -11.09 -0.90 12.93
CA ILE A 35 -9.77 -0.64 13.53
C ILE A 35 -9.68 0.81 13.99
N GLU A 36 -10.11 1.78 13.19
CA GLU A 36 -10.02 3.20 13.52
C GLU A 36 -11.12 3.71 14.47
N SER A 37 -12.07 2.87 14.84
CA SER A 37 -13.12 3.26 15.79
C SER A 37 -12.54 3.61 17.15
N THR A 38 -13.08 4.66 17.78
CA THR A 38 -12.81 4.99 19.18
C THR A 38 -13.34 3.94 20.14
N THR A 39 -14.22 3.06 19.68
CA THR A 39 -14.80 1.94 20.44
C THR A 39 -14.15 0.59 20.10
N PHE A 40 -12.99 0.58 19.43
CA PHE A 40 -12.28 -0.65 19.11
C PHE A 40 -12.10 -1.52 20.36
N THR A 41 -12.65 -2.72 20.31
CA THR A 41 -12.62 -3.70 21.39
C THR A 41 -12.27 -5.06 20.80
N PRO A 42 -11.18 -5.72 21.23
CA PRO A 42 -10.78 -7.04 20.75
C PRO A 42 -11.84 -8.13 20.92
N GLU A 43 -12.67 -8.00 21.95
CA GLU A 43 -13.75 -8.91 22.30
C GLU A 43 -15.02 -8.68 21.47
N ASP A 44 -15.04 -7.66 20.61
CA ASP A 44 -16.16 -7.42 19.70
C ASP A 44 -16.37 -8.64 18.79
N GLN A 45 -17.63 -9.07 18.70
CA GLN A 45 -18.05 -10.22 17.92
C GLN A 45 -17.67 -10.07 16.43
N PHE A 46 -17.47 -8.85 15.95
CA PHE A 46 -16.93 -8.57 14.63
C PHE A 46 -15.66 -9.38 14.32
N TRP A 47 -14.70 -9.48 15.25
CA TRP A 47 -13.42 -10.14 15.00
C TRP A 47 -13.55 -11.67 14.97
N SER A 48 -14.36 -12.24 15.85
CA SER A 48 -14.52 -13.69 15.97
C SER A 48 -15.50 -14.28 14.95
N THR A 49 -16.43 -13.47 14.42
CA THR A 49 -17.50 -13.93 13.52
C THR A 49 -17.43 -13.26 12.15
N THR A 50 -17.67 -11.94 12.05
CA THR A 50 -17.77 -11.22 10.78
C THR A 50 -16.46 -11.28 9.97
N MET A 51 -15.32 -11.03 10.63
CA MET A 51 -14.00 -11.12 10.00
C MET A 51 -13.72 -12.54 9.48
N LYS A 52 -14.08 -13.55 10.28
CA LYS A 52 -13.95 -14.95 9.88
C LYS A 52 -14.78 -15.24 8.62
N GLN A 53 -16.04 -14.83 8.61
CA GLN A 53 -16.94 -15.03 7.48
C GLN A 53 -16.43 -14.34 6.21
N TYR A 54 -15.96 -13.09 6.30
CA TYR A 54 -15.38 -12.39 5.14
C TYR A 54 -14.18 -13.12 4.54
N LEU A 55 -13.33 -13.71 5.38
CA LEU A 55 -12.18 -14.49 4.91
C LEU A 55 -12.62 -15.81 4.29
N GLU A 56 -13.52 -16.54 4.93
CA GLU A 56 -14.07 -17.79 4.42
C GLU A 56 -14.74 -17.57 3.06
N ASP A 57 -15.61 -16.58 2.94
CA ASP A 57 -16.34 -16.27 1.71
C ASP A 57 -15.38 -15.89 0.58
N TYR A 58 -14.39 -15.03 0.85
CA TYR A 58 -13.39 -14.65 -0.14
C TYR A 58 -12.56 -15.85 -0.58
N ILE A 59 -12.01 -16.63 0.35
CA ILE A 59 -11.12 -17.75 0.04
C ILE A 59 -11.90 -18.83 -0.74
N ASN A 60 -13.08 -19.23 -0.25
CA ASN A 60 -13.92 -20.24 -0.90
C ASN A 60 -14.32 -19.84 -2.32
N SER A 61 -14.57 -18.55 -2.58
CA SER A 61 -15.03 -18.08 -3.89
C SER A 61 -13.90 -17.85 -4.90
N ASN A 62 -12.65 -17.72 -4.45
CA ASN A 62 -11.57 -17.23 -5.30
C ASN A 62 -10.38 -18.20 -5.48
N VAL A 63 -10.13 -19.11 -4.54
CA VAL A 63 -8.93 -19.97 -4.57
C VAL A 63 -8.81 -20.77 -5.86
N ASP A 64 -9.90 -21.34 -6.38
CA ASP A 64 -9.88 -22.08 -7.64
C ASP A 64 -9.39 -21.23 -8.83
N ASN A 65 -9.76 -19.94 -8.83
CA ASN A 65 -9.40 -18.98 -9.87
C ASN A 65 -7.97 -18.42 -9.73
N TRP A 66 -7.31 -18.65 -8.60
CA TRP A 66 -5.95 -18.17 -8.37
C TRP A 66 -4.93 -18.81 -9.33
N THR A 67 -5.17 -20.04 -9.77
CA THR A 67 -4.34 -20.73 -10.77
C THR A 67 -4.21 -19.95 -12.08
N ASN A 68 -5.28 -19.29 -12.51
CA ASN A 68 -5.34 -18.45 -13.72
C ASN A 68 -4.73 -17.06 -13.53
N SER A 69 -4.41 -16.69 -12.28
CA SER A 69 -4.01 -15.34 -11.88
C SER A 69 -2.77 -15.34 -11.00
N ASN A 70 -1.88 -16.32 -11.19
CA ASN A 70 -0.66 -16.52 -10.40
C ASN A 70 -0.95 -16.85 -8.92
N GLU A 71 -1.18 -18.14 -8.66
CA GLU A 71 -1.62 -18.65 -7.35
C GLU A 71 -0.68 -18.27 -6.20
N GLY A 72 0.63 -18.39 -6.41
CA GLY A 72 1.62 -18.03 -5.40
C GLY A 72 1.58 -16.54 -5.07
N LYS A 73 1.38 -15.68 -6.07
CA LYS A 73 1.22 -14.24 -5.88
C LYS A 73 -0.08 -13.90 -5.14
N ARG A 74 -1.23 -14.45 -5.53
CA ARG A 74 -2.52 -14.22 -4.84
C ARG A 74 -2.46 -14.63 -3.37
N CYS A 75 -1.78 -15.74 -3.06
CA CYS A 75 -1.52 -16.15 -1.70
C CYS A 75 -0.67 -15.15 -0.91
N ARG A 76 0.41 -14.62 -1.51
CA ARG A 76 1.25 -13.59 -0.87
C ARG A 76 0.50 -12.28 -0.65
N ASP A 77 -0.38 -11.89 -1.58
CA ASP A 77 -1.23 -10.70 -1.44
C ASP A 77 -2.20 -10.82 -0.27
N LEU A 78 -2.87 -11.98 -0.14
CA LEU A 78 -3.72 -12.27 1.01
C LEU A 78 -2.92 -12.21 2.31
N ASN A 79 -1.76 -12.86 2.37
CA ASN A 79 -0.93 -12.82 3.57
C ASN A 79 -0.45 -11.41 3.92
N HIS A 80 -0.06 -10.63 2.92
CA HIS A 80 0.33 -9.25 3.11
C HIS A 80 -0.81 -8.43 3.73
N ILE A 81 -2.02 -8.48 3.16
CA ILE A 81 -3.12 -7.63 3.65
C ILE A 81 -3.51 -7.98 5.09
N LEU A 82 -3.48 -9.27 5.45
CA LEU A 82 -3.76 -9.72 6.81
C LEU A 82 -2.66 -9.27 7.79
N ASN A 83 -1.39 -9.42 7.42
CA ASN A 83 -0.27 -8.95 8.22
C ASN A 83 -0.29 -7.41 8.38
N SER A 84 -0.71 -6.67 7.34
CA SER A 84 -0.88 -5.22 7.40
C SER A 84 -2.03 -4.80 8.33
N ILE A 85 -3.15 -5.53 8.33
CA ILE A 85 -4.25 -5.35 9.29
C ILE A 85 -3.75 -5.58 10.73
N ILE A 86 -3.05 -6.68 10.98
CA ILE A 86 -2.49 -7.02 12.30
C ILE A 86 -1.50 -5.94 12.75
N LYS A 87 -0.59 -5.50 11.87
CA LYS A 87 0.35 -4.41 12.16
C LYS A 87 -0.39 -3.14 12.56
N LYS A 88 -1.44 -2.77 11.81
CA LYS A 88 -2.23 -1.57 12.09
C LYS A 88 -2.85 -1.62 13.50
N ILE A 89 -3.39 -2.76 13.90
CA ILE A 89 -3.93 -3.00 15.25
C ILE A 89 -2.82 -2.88 16.31
N LYS A 90 -1.68 -3.55 16.11
CA LYS A 90 -0.54 -3.56 17.05
C LYS A 90 0.08 -2.19 17.27
N THR A 91 0.08 -1.33 16.26
CA THR A 91 0.68 0.01 16.33
C THR A 91 -0.24 1.11 16.86
N LYS A 92 -1.47 0.80 17.30
CA LYS A 92 -2.35 1.81 17.90
C LYS A 92 -1.72 2.39 19.17
N LYS A 93 -1.88 3.70 19.39
CA LYS A 93 -1.23 4.51 20.46
C LYS A 93 -1.62 4.13 21.91
N SER A 94 -2.36 3.04 22.08
CA SER A 94 -2.87 2.47 23.32
C SER A 94 -2.97 0.95 23.20
N TYR A 95 -1.92 0.31 22.67
CA TYR A 95 -1.85 -1.14 22.52
C TYR A 95 -2.12 -1.83 23.86
N LYS A 96 -3.02 -2.81 23.85
CA LYS A 96 -3.29 -3.68 24.99
C LYS A 96 -2.95 -5.10 24.59
N PRO A 97 -2.40 -5.93 25.49
CA PRO A 97 -2.20 -7.35 25.22
C PRO A 97 -3.46 -8.08 24.74
N SER A 98 -4.67 -7.60 25.10
CA SER A 98 -5.92 -8.14 24.58
C SER A 98 -6.05 -8.03 23.04
N TYR A 99 -5.25 -7.20 22.37
CA TYR A 99 -5.28 -7.04 20.91
C TYR A 99 -4.67 -8.26 20.20
N ASP A 100 -3.86 -9.07 20.90
CA ASP A 100 -3.38 -10.36 20.42
C ASP A 100 -4.55 -11.33 20.14
N LEU A 101 -5.70 -11.13 20.79
CA LEU A 101 -6.92 -11.91 20.53
C LEU A 101 -7.42 -11.71 19.09
N VAL A 102 -7.38 -10.47 18.58
CA VAL A 102 -7.80 -10.16 17.21
C VAL A 102 -6.87 -10.81 16.18
N GLU A 103 -5.57 -10.77 16.44
CA GLU A 103 -4.59 -11.50 15.63
C GLU A 103 -4.88 -13.01 15.64
N GLY A 104 -5.19 -13.57 16.80
CA GLY A 104 -5.59 -14.97 16.95
C GLY A 104 -6.80 -15.34 16.09
N TYR A 105 -7.84 -14.50 16.09
CA TYR A 105 -9.02 -14.71 15.26
C TYR A 105 -8.70 -14.65 13.76
N ILE A 106 -7.97 -13.63 13.31
CA ILE A 106 -7.59 -13.47 11.89
C ILE A 106 -6.74 -14.64 11.42
N ASN A 107 -5.73 -15.02 12.19
CA ASN A 107 -4.82 -16.10 11.85
C ASN A 107 -5.53 -17.45 11.81
N SER A 108 -6.41 -17.73 12.78
CA SER A 108 -7.16 -18.99 12.84
C SER A 108 -8.13 -19.11 11.66
N ALA A 109 -8.89 -18.05 11.37
CA ALA A 109 -9.84 -18.03 10.26
C ALA A 109 -9.14 -18.26 8.91
N ALA A 110 -8.06 -17.52 8.64
CA ALA A 110 -7.30 -17.67 7.40
C ALA A 110 -6.63 -19.04 7.29
N THR A 111 -6.03 -19.55 8.38
CA THR A 111 -5.37 -20.86 8.39
C THR A 111 -6.36 -21.98 8.08
N TYR A 112 -7.50 -22.01 8.76
CA TYR A 112 -8.53 -23.03 8.55
C TYR A 112 -9.06 -22.98 7.12
N SER A 113 -9.45 -21.79 6.65
CA SER A 113 -10.01 -21.61 5.32
C SER A 113 -9.04 -22.03 4.21
N LEU A 114 -7.77 -21.62 4.32
CA LEU A 114 -6.74 -21.99 3.33
C LEU A 114 -6.46 -23.49 3.33
N GLN A 115 -6.36 -24.13 4.51
CA GLN A 115 -6.13 -25.57 4.61
C GLN A 115 -7.25 -26.41 3.98
N VAL A 116 -8.49 -25.93 4.06
CA VAL A 116 -9.64 -26.59 3.42
C VAL A 116 -9.58 -26.43 1.90
N GLN A 117 -9.22 -25.24 1.40
CA GLN A 117 -9.35 -24.92 -0.03
C GLN A 117 -8.10 -25.18 -0.87
N THR A 118 -6.89 -25.20 -0.28
CA THR A 118 -5.65 -25.39 -1.06
C THR A 118 -4.49 -25.96 -0.23
N LYS A 119 -3.62 -26.72 -0.90
CA LYS A 119 -2.35 -27.21 -0.34
C LYS A 119 -1.14 -26.36 -0.73
N LYS A 120 -1.34 -25.31 -1.51
CA LYS A 120 -0.25 -24.48 -2.06
C LYS A 120 -0.16 -23.10 -1.41
N CYS A 121 -1.25 -22.63 -0.81
CA CYS A 121 -1.27 -21.40 -0.04
C CYS A 121 -1.39 -21.68 1.45
N PHE A 122 -0.53 -21.04 2.23
CA PHE A 122 -0.53 -21.14 3.69
C PHE A 122 -0.52 -19.75 4.31
N ARG A 123 -1.09 -19.64 5.50
CA ARG A 123 -1.02 -18.43 6.31
C ARG A 123 0.43 -18.23 6.80
N ASP A 124 1.07 -17.16 6.36
CA ASP A 124 2.42 -16.73 6.72
C ASP A 124 2.38 -15.86 8.00
N LEU A 125 2.49 -16.53 9.15
CA LEU A 125 2.39 -15.94 10.49
C LEU A 125 3.58 -15.06 10.89
N LYS A 126 4.51 -14.74 9.98
CA LYS A 126 5.78 -14.07 10.23
C LYS A 126 5.82 -13.15 11.44
N ASP A 127 6.85 -13.37 12.25
CA ASP A 127 7.20 -12.57 13.42
C ASP A 127 7.41 -11.09 13.09
N ASN A 128 7.25 -10.28 14.13
CA ASN A 128 7.28 -8.80 14.17
C ASN A 128 8.39 -8.15 13.30
N TYR A 129 9.53 -8.81 13.09
CA TYR A 129 10.68 -8.33 12.32
C TYR A 129 10.40 -8.08 10.82
N ASP A 130 9.42 -8.74 10.22
CA ASP A 130 9.06 -8.48 8.82
C ASP A 130 7.97 -7.42 8.65
N LEU A 131 7.29 -7.03 9.74
CA LEU A 131 6.24 -6.03 9.67
C LEU A 131 6.78 -4.66 9.27
N ASP A 132 8.02 -4.31 9.62
CA ASP A 132 8.64 -3.04 9.22
C ASP A 132 8.91 -2.95 7.71
N ASN A 133 9.16 -4.09 7.06
CA ASN A 133 9.48 -4.16 5.64
C ASN A 133 8.31 -4.63 4.77
N ILE A 134 7.17 -4.94 5.39
CA ILE A 134 5.99 -5.50 4.74
C ILE A 134 5.53 -4.71 3.51
N GLU A 135 5.59 -3.37 3.62
CA GLU A 135 5.18 -2.44 2.58
C GLU A 135 6.15 -2.45 1.39
N ASN A 136 7.46 -2.49 1.66
CA ASN A 136 8.47 -2.57 0.63
C ASN A 136 8.42 -3.92 -0.10
N LYS A 137 8.19 -5.01 0.64
CA LYS A 137 8.00 -6.35 0.06
C LYS A 137 6.82 -6.39 -0.91
N LYS A 138 5.65 -5.87 -0.50
CA LYS A 138 4.50 -5.77 -1.41
C LYS A 138 4.81 -4.92 -2.62
N LYS A 139 5.36 -3.72 -2.43
CA LYS A 139 5.65 -2.81 -3.56
C LYS A 139 6.60 -3.42 -4.59
N ILE A 140 7.59 -4.19 -4.15
CA ILE A 140 8.54 -4.90 -5.03
C ILE A 140 7.87 -6.10 -5.71
N ASP A 141 7.12 -6.92 -4.97
CA ASP A 141 6.38 -8.06 -5.54
C ASP A 141 5.36 -7.61 -6.58
N ASP A 142 4.58 -6.57 -6.27
CA ASP A 142 3.62 -5.93 -7.18
C ASP A 142 4.31 -5.36 -8.43
N LEU A 143 5.54 -4.83 -8.30
CA LEU A 143 6.28 -4.29 -9.44
C LEU A 143 6.77 -5.44 -10.34
N CYS A 144 7.29 -6.51 -9.75
CA CYS A 144 7.74 -7.68 -10.50
C CYS A 144 6.57 -8.31 -11.27
N GLU A 145 5.40 -8.43 -10.63
CA GLU A 145 4.19 -8.95 -11.28
C GLU A 145 3.81 -8.12 -12.52
N ASP A 146 3.75 -6.79 -12.37
CA ASP A 146 3.35 -5.89 -13.46
C ASP A 146 4.39 -5.89 -14.60
N VAL A 147 5.68 -5.90 -14.27
CA VAL A 147 6.75 -5.93 -15.27
C VAL A 147 6.74 -7.26 -16.04
N ALA A 148 6.56 -8.40 -15.35
CA ALA A 148 6.44 -9.70 -15.99
C ALA A 148 5.20 -9.77 -16.91
N TYR A 149 4.06 -9.24 -16.43
CA TYR A 149 2.83 -9.14 -17.22
C TYR A 149 3.02 -8.31 -18.50
N ILE A 150 3.65 -7.14 -18.38
CA ILE A 150 3.91 -6.24 -19.51
C ILE A 150 4.86 -6.90 -20.51
N ASN A 151 5.92 -7.57 -20.05
CA ASN A 151 6.86 -8.24 -20.95
C ASN A 151 6.17 -9.25 -21.86
N GLY A 152 5.20 -10.01 -21.34
CA GLY A 152 4.40 -10.96 -22.12
C GLY A 152 3.31 -10.33 -23.00
N LYS A 153 2.98 -9.04 -22.80
CA LYS A 153 1.81 -8.40 -23.42
C LYS A 153 2.09 -7.04 -24.07
N VAL A 154 3.35 -6.62 -24.17
CA VAL A 154 3.73 -5.29 -24.69
C VAL A 154 3.11 -4.99 -26.06
N SER A 155 3.01 -5.98 -26.94
CA SER A 155 2.39 -5.82 -28.27
C SER A 155 0.89 -5.57 -28.25
N LYS A 156 0.20 -5.90 -27.16
CA LYS A 156 -1.26 -5.76 -26.96
C LYS A 156 -1.65 -4.46 -26.24
N ILE A 157 -0.68 -3.67 -25.80
CA ILE A 157 -0.92 -2.39 -25.14
C ILE A 157 -1.33 -1.37 -26.21
N ASN A 158 -2.49 -0.72 -26.01
CA ASN A 158 -2.94 0.36 -26.89
C ASN A 158 -2.10 1.62 -26.65
N VAL A 159 -1.79 2.34 -27.73
CA VAL A 159 -1.10 3.63 -27.74
C VAL A 159 -1.72 4.61 -26.74
N ASP A 160 -3.05 4.68 -26.66
CA ASP A 160 -3.77 5.64 -25.81
C ASP A 160 -3.44 5.52 -24.33
N HIS A 161 -3.21 4.29 -23.84
CA HIS A 161 -2.85 4.01 -22.44
C HIS A 161 -1.37 3.70 -22.26
N CYS A 162 -0.60 3.57 -23.35
CA CYS A 162 0.79 3.14 -23.29
C CYS A 162 1.65 4.09 -22.46
N LYS A 163 1.49 5.41 -22.66
CA LYS A 163 2.25 6.42 -21.90
C LYS A 163 1.90 6.44 -20.42
N GLU A 164 0.65 6.17 -20.08
CA GLU A 164 0.21 6.06 -18.69
C GLU A 164 0.89 4.87 -17.99
N ILE A 165 0.90 3.70 -18.66
CA ILE A 165 1.58 2.49 -18.17
C ILE A 165 3.09 2.69 -18.08
N GLU A 166 3.72 3.27 -19.11
CA GLU A 166 5.16 3.57 -19.13
C GLU A 166 5.56 4.45 -17.93
N ASN A 167 4.82 5.53 -17.70
CA ASN A 167 5.06 6.44 -16.59
C ASN A 167 4.88 5.74 -15.24
N TYR A 168 3.81 4.98 -15.07
CA TYR A 168 3.52 4.23 -13.85
C TYR A 168 4.67 3.27 -13.50
N ILE A 169 5.11 2.45 -14.45
CA ILE A 169 6.17 1.46 -14.23
C ILE A 169 7.53 2.13 -14.00
N THR A 170 7.89 3.13 -14.80
CA THR A 170 9.19 3.81 -14.70
C THR A 170 9.34 4.55 -13.37
N GLN A 171 8.27 5.19 -12.89
CA GLN A 171 8.26 5.84 -11.57
C GLN A 171 8.45 4.80 -10.44
N ARG A 172 7.76 3.67 -10.49
CA ARG A 172 7.90 2.60 -9.49
C ARG A 172 9.30 2.00 -9.49
N ILE A 173 9.87 1.69 -10.65
CA ILE A 173 11.26 1.22 -10.78
C ILE A 173 12.22 2.21 -10.13
N THR A 174 12.11 3.50 -10.47
CA THR A 174 12.99 4.54 -9.93
C THR A 174 12.91 4.63 -8.41
N SER A 175 11.69 4.60 -7.86
CA SER A 175 11.47 4.68 -6.41
C SER A 175 11.98 3.44 -5.66
N LEU A 176 11.75 2.24 -6.22
CA LEU A 176 12.04 0.98 -5.55
C LEU A 176 13.45 0.47 -5.79
N LYS A 177 14.16 0.94 -6.83
CA LYS A 177 15.56 0.56 -7.09
C LYS A 177 16.44 0.91 -5.89
N LYS A 178 16.25 2.09 -5.29
CA LYS A 178 17.00 2.51 -4.10
C LYS A 178 16.70 1.61 -2.89
N VAL A 179 15.43 1.28 -2.68
CA VAL A 179 14.98 0.38 -1.60
C VAL A 179 15.61 -1.00 -1.78
N TYR A 180 15.58 -1.54 -2.99
CA TYR A 180 16.20 -2.82 -3.33
C TYR A 180 17.70 -2.81 -3.08
N MET A 181 18.43 -1.81 -3.60
CA MET A 181 19.88 -1.72 -3.43
C MET A 181 20.31 -1.62 -1.96
N SER A 182 19.49 -0.98 -1.11
CA SER A 182 19.79 -0.87 0.34
C SER A 182 19.65 -2.19 1.10
N ALA A 183 18.92 -3.18 0.55
CA ALA A 183 18.65 -4.45 1.22
C ALA A 183 18.36 -5.59 0.23
N SER A 184 19.21 -5.79 -0.76
CA SER A 184 18.95 -6.67 -1.91
C SER A 184 18.66 -8.11 -1.51
N SER A 185 19.39 -8.66 -0.54
CA SER A 185 19.19 -10.00 0.00
C SER A 185 17.79 -10.23 0.58
N LYS A 186 17.12 -9.16 1.05
CA LYS A 186 15.75 -9.26 1.59
C LYS A 186 14.69 -9.45 0.50
N TYR A 187 14.99 -9.09 -0.75
CA TYR A 187 14.01 -9.03 -1.83
C TYR A 187 14.37 -9.89 -3.04
N SER A 188 15.60 -10.42 -3.12
CA SER A 188 16.06 -11.24 -4.25
C SER A 188 15.16 -12.44 -4.53
N HIS A 189 14.66 -13.12 -3.49
CA HIS A 189 13.72 -14.23 -3.65
C HIS A 189 12.40 -13.82 -4.34
N ILE A 190 11.96 -12.57 -4.18
CA ILE A 190 10.77 -12.03 -4.84
C ILE A 190 11.06 -11.86 -6.33
N LEU A 191 12.22 -11.30 -6.69
CA LEU A 191 12.61 -11.13 -8.09
C LEU A 191 12.75 -12.48 -8.79
N ASN A 192 13.42 -13.43 -8.14
CA ASN A 192 13.64 -14.77 -8.67
C ASN A 192 12.32 -15.52 -8.93
N TYR A 193 11.26 -15.23 -8.18
CA TYR A 193 9.93 -15.81 -8.41
C TYR A 193 9.35 -15.46 -9.79
N TYR A 194 9.77 -14.34 -10.37
CA TYR A 194 9.37 -13.87 -11.70
C TYR A 194 10.52 -13.97 -12.73
N ASP A 195 11.51 -14.82 -12.45
CA ASP A 195 12.69 -15.02 -13.31
C ASP A 195 13.54 -13.75 -13.53
N PHE A 196 13.54 -12.84 -12.56
CA PHE A 196 14.43 -11.68 -12.53
C PHE A 196 15.59 -11.92 -11.56
N THR A 197 16.78 -11.49 -11.95
CA THR A 197 18.00 -11.51 -11.15
C THR A 197 18.27 -10.17 -10.47
N SER A 198 17.85 -9.06 -11.09
CA SER A 198 18.08 -7.72 -10.58
C SER A 198 17.09 -6.70 -11.16
N PHE A 199 17.10 -5.48 -10.60
CA PHE A 199 16.36 -4.35 -11.18
C PHE A 199 16.85 -3.95 -12.57
N ASP A 200 18.06 -4.35 -12.97
CA ASP A 200 18.58 -4.01 -14.30
C ASP A 200 17.90 -4.85 -15.40
N ASP A 201 17.31 -6.00 -15.06
CA ASP A 201 16.51 -6.81 -15.99
C ASP A 201 15.28 -6.04 -16.49
N PHE A 202 14.76 -5.11 -15.67
CA PHE A 202 13.64 -4.26 -16.02
C PHE A 202 13.99 -3.24 -17.12
N ASN A 203 15.27 -2.91 -17.34
CA ASN A 203 15.68 -1.94 -18.36
C ASN A 203 15.32 -2.40 -19.77
N SER A 204 15.49 -3.70 -20.04
CA SER A 204 15.15 -4.27 -21.35
C SER A 204 13.64 -4.20 -21.63
N ILE A 205 12.82 -4.48 -20.61
CA ILE A 205 11.36 -4.50 -20.70
C ILE A 205 10.82 -3.08 -20.84
N THR A 206 11.33 -2.14 -20.04
CA THR A 206 10.96 -0.72 -20.14
C THR A 206 11.40 -0.12 -21.47
N GLY A 207 12.56 -0.53 -22.01
CA GLY A 207 12.99 -0.17 -23.36
C GLY A 207 11.97 -0.58 -24.42
N LYS A 208 11.53 -1.85 -24.41
CA LYS A 208 10.49 -2.36 -25.33
C LYS A 208 9.16 -1.59 -25.17
N LEU A 209 8.74 -1.35 -23.93
CA LEU A 209 7.52 -0.58 -23.65
C LEU A 209 7.62 0.84 -24.21
N LYS A 210 8.73 1.53 -23.97
CA LYS A 210 8.97 2.89 -24.48
C LYS A 210 8.95 2.95 -26.00
N SER A 211 9.60 2.01 -26.68
CA SER A 211 9.56 1.90 -28.14
C SER A 211 8.12 1.71 -28.63
N LYS A 212 7.34 0.83 -27.98
CA LYS A 212 5.93 0.62 -28.32
C LYS A 212 5.10 1.89 -28.19
N CYS A 213 5.34 2.67 -27.14
CA CYS A 213 4.63 3.93 -26.92
C CYS A 213 5.05 5.04 -27.89
N GLN A 214 6.15 4.89 -28.64
CA GLN A 214 6.60 5.84 -29.66
C GLN A 214 6.06 5.49 -31.06
N GLU A 215 5.83 4.22 -31.37
CA GLU A 215 5.22 3.77 -32.65
C GLU A 215 3.89 4.47 -32.94
N GLY A 216 3.08 4.72 -31.90
CA GLY A 216 1.79 5.39 -32.03
C GLY A 216 1.85 6.89 -32.35
N ILE A 217 3.01 7.53 -32.16
CA ILE A 217 3.20 8.95 -32.46
C ILE A 217 3.63 9.15 -33.93
N GLY A 218 4.39 8.21 -34.49
CA GLY A 218 4.85 8.27 -35.88
C GLY A 218 3.78 7.94 -36.92
N GLY A 219 2.80 7.08 -36.57
CA GLY A 219 1.73 6.68 -37.48
C GLY A 219 0.63 7.72 -37.69
N ALA A 220 0.50 8.71 -36.79
CA ALA A 220 -0.52 9.75 -36.89
C ALA A 220 -0.13 10.93 -37.80
N SER A 221 1.12 10.98 -38.30
CA SER A 221 1.65 12.11 -39.07
C SER A 221 1.65 11.89 -40.60
N LEU A 222 1.20 10.73 -41.12
CA LEU A 222 1.37 10.38 -42.54
C LEU A 222 0.07 10.18 -43.32
N THR A 223 -1.01 10.85 -42.94
CA THR A 223 -2.22 10.92 -43.78
C THR A 223 -2.70 12.36 -43.90
N SER A 224 -2.05 13.12 -44.79
CA SER A 224 -2.65 14.25 -45.51
C SER A 224 -1.84 14.51 -46.78
N ASP A 225 -2.40 14.00 -47.88
CA ASP A 225 -2.25 14.33 -49.30
C ASP A 225 -0.93 14.84 -49.87
N ASP A 226 -0.45 14.04 -50.84
CA ASP A 226 0.33 14.48 -51.99
C ASP A 226 -0.44 15.56 -52.78
N GLY A 227 0.17 16.74 -52.93
CA GLY A 227 -0.41 17.83 -53.72
C GLY A 227 0.53 19.01 -53.87
N GLU A 228 1.43 18.90 -54.85
CA GLU A 228 2.13 19.96 -55.60
C GLU A 228 3.07 20.96 -54.90
N THR A 229 4.22 21.08 -55.55
CA THR A 229 5.30 22.06 -55.38
C THR A 229 4.85 23.51 -55.46
N SER A 230 5.24 24.31 -54.46
CA SER A 230 5.67 25.69 -54.69
C SER A 230 6.64 26.12 -53.58
N GLU A 231 7.83 26.56 -53.99
CA GLU A 231 8.80 27.24 -53.15
C GLU A 231 8.18 28.47 -52.48
N HIS A 232 8.19 28.53 -51.16
CA HIS A 232 8.27 29.80 -50.46
C HIS A 232 9.16 29.70 -49.22
N SER A 233 10.25 30.46 -49.27
CA SER A 233 11.16 30.74 -48.16
C SER A 233 10.38 31.32 -46.98
N GLY A 234 10.10 30.50 -45.98
CA GLY A 234 9.42 30.88 -44.74
C GLY A 234 10.25 30.43 -43.55
N ARG A 235 11.11 31.32 -43.06
CA ARG A 235 11.91 31.17 -41.85
C ARG A 235 10.99 31.05 -40.63
N SER A 236 10.62 29.84 -40.24
CA SER A 236 9.91 29.56 -38.99
C SER A 236 10.90 29.57 -37.83
N ALA A 237 10.95 30.71 -37.14
CA ALA A 237 11.64 30.84 -35.87
C ALA A 237 10.99 29.89 -34.85
N SER A 238 11.74 28.87 -34.42
CA SER A 238 11.42 28.13 -33.20
C SER A 238 11.48 29.10 -32.02
N ILE A 239 10.33 29.53 -31.53
CA ILE A 239 10.23 30.14 -30.21
C ILE A 239 10.39 29.01 -29.20
N ILE A 240 11.65 28.76 -28.82
CA ILE A 240 11.96 27.98 -27.62
C ILE A 240 11.51 28.85 -26.46
N ALA A 241 10.33 28.55 -25.90
CA ALA A 241 9.90 29.10 -24.63
C ALA A 241 10.80 28.53 -23.53
N VAL A 242 11.93 29.19 -23.28
CA VAL A 242 12.75 28.95 -22.10
C VAL A 242 12.00 29.52 -20.90
N THR A 243 11.09 28.74 -20.33
CA THR A 243 10.58 29.03 -18.99
C THR A 243 11.71 28.78 -18.01
N SER A 244 12.44 29.83 -17.64
CA SER A 244 13.44 29.75 -16.59
C SER A 244 12.76 29.29 -15.29
N LEU A 245 13.48 28.48 -14.50
CA LEU A 245 13.02 27.96 -13.21
C LEU A 245 12.51 29.08 -12.26
N SER A 246 12.95 30.32 -12.48
CA SER A 246 12.55 31.53 -11.73
C SER A 246 11.07 31.92 -11.93
N GLY A 247 10.50 31.66 -13.11
CA GLY A 247 9.09 31.99 -13.42
C GLY A 247 8.09 31.07 -12.70
N ILE A 248 8.46 29.80 -12.51
CA ILE A 248 7.62 28.80 -11.82
C ILE A 248 7.58 29.10 -10.31
N LEU A 249 8.71 29.48 -9.71
CA LEU A 249 8.81 29.91 -8.31
C LEU A 249 8.00 31.19 -8.02
N SER A 250 8.06 32.17 -8.93
CA SER A 250 7.30 33.42 -8.78
C SER A 250 5.79 33.21 -8.85
N SER A 251 5.34 32.29 -9.71
CA SER A 251 3.91 31.93 -9.84
C SER A 251 3.40 31.18 -8.60
N ALA A 252 4.23 30.32 -8.00
CA ALA A 252 3.89 29.61 -6.77
C ALA A 252 3.75 30.54 -5.55
N LEU A 253 4.59 31.57 -5.43
CA LEU A 253 4.50 32.57 -4.36
C LEU A 253 3.23 33.43 -4.46
N LEU A 254 2.81 33.77 -5.68
CA LEU A 254 1.56 34.51 -5.90
C LEU A 254 0.35 33.65 -5.52
N LEU A 255 0.29 32.39 -5.95
CA LEU A 255 -0.78 31.46 -5.58
C LEU A 255 -0.84 31.18 -4.08
N TYR A 256 0.31 31.13 -3.40
CA TYR A 256 0.38 31.00 -1.94
C TYR A 256 -0.24 32.20 -1.21
N LYS A 257 -0.11 33.42 -1.75
CA LYS A 257 -0.57 34.66 -1.11
C LYS A 257 -2.02 35.01 -1.47
N THR A 258 -2.50 34.65 -2.66
CA THR A 258 -3.85 35.02 -3.16
C THR A 258 -4.89 33.92 -2.99
N THR A 259 -4.48 32.68 -2.70
CA THR A 259 -5.40 31.53 -2.55
C THR A 259 -5.43 31.04 -1.11
N SER A 260 -6.56 30.45 -0.68
CA SER A 260 -6.74 29.88 0.68
C SER A 260 -5.76 28.74 1.03
N PHE A 261 -4.95 28.27 0.07
CA PHE A 261 -3.89 27.28 0.27
C PHE A 261 -2.86 27.70 1.33
N GLY A 262 -2.52 28.99 1.44
CA GLY A 262 -1.59 29.47 2.48
C GLY A 262 -2.11 29.24 3.90
N SER A 263 -3.41 29.48 4.12
CA SER A 263 -4.07 29.23 5.43
C SER A 263 -4.19 27.74 5.75
N ILE A 264 -4.41 26.90 4.73
CA ILE A 264 -4.48 25.44 4.88
C ILE A 264 -3.11 24.85 5.24
N LEU A 265 -2.04 25.32 4.57
CA LEU A 265 -0.68 24.87 4.84
C LEU A 265 -0.21 25.31 6.24
N ASN A 266 -0.49 26.55 6.64
CA ASN A 266 -0.17 27.04 7.99
C ASN A 266 -0.94 26.29 9.09
N ASN A 267 -2.19 25.90 8.84
CA ASN A 267 -2.95 25.07 9.78
C ASN A 267 -2.40 23.63 9.88
N LEU A 268 -1.90 23.05 8.79
CA LEU A 268 -1.27 21.72 8.79
C LEU A 268 0.09 21.72 9.50
N VAL A 269 0.93 22.74 9.25
CA VAL A 269 2.25 22.89 9.89
C VAL A 269 2.10 23.30 11.36
N GLY A 270 1.20 24.24 11.67
CA GLY A 270 0.88 24.65 13.04
C GLY A 270 0.32 23.51 13.90
N LYS A 271 -0.52 22.64 13.34
CA LYS A 271 -1.00 21.41 14.03
C LYS A 271 0.12 20.40 14.30
N LYS A 272 1.16 20.34 13.47
CA LYS A 272 2.34 19.48 13.72
C LYS A 272 3.28 20.07 14.77
N ILE A 273 3.50 21.39 14.79
CA ILE A 273 4.36 22.05 15.79
C ILE A 273 3.70 22.02 17.19
N LYS A 274 2.37 22.19 17.28
CA LYS A 274 1.64 22.10 18.57
C LYS A 274 1.67 20.70 19.19
N PHE A 275 1.91 19.66 18.39
CA PHE A 275 2.09 18.28 18.86
C PHE A 275 3.52 17.97 19.32
N GLY A 276 4.51 18.79 18.92
CA GLY A 276 5.92 18.62 19.27
C GLY A 276 6.35 19.33 20.56
N ASN A 277 5.60 20.34 21.02
CA ASN A 277 6.01 21.19 22.15
C ASN A 277 5.39 20.82 23.52
N ASN A 278 4.68 19.70 23.64
CA ASN A 278 4.17 19.22 24.94
C ASN A 278 5.06 18.14 25.60
N LEU A 279 6.34 18.09 25.25
CA LEU A 279 7.33 17.17 25.82
C LEU A 279 8.58 17.94 26.26
N SER A 280 8.41 18.87 27.19
CA SER A 280 9.46 19.34 28.13
C SER A 280 8.90 20.47 28.99
N ASP A 281 8.48 20.16 30.22
CA ASP A 281 9.12 20.64 31.45
C ASP A 281 8.23 20.28 32.64
N GLU A 282 8.80 19.56 33.61
CA GLU A 282 9.01 20.06 34.97
C GLU A 282 9.19 18.87 35.92
N SER A 283 10.42 18.76 36.41
CA SER A 283 10.83 17.79 37.41
C SER A 283 11.15 18.52 38.71
N TYR A 284 10.48 18.08 39.79
CA TYR A 284 10.79 18.24 41.22
C TYR A 284 10.77 19.65 41.85
N HIS A 285 9.89 19.82 42.85
CA HIS A 285 10.31 20.13 44.23
C HIS A 285 9.32 19.59 45.27
N GLU A 286 9.92 18.97 46.29
CA GLU A 286 9.39 18.44 47.53
C GLU A 286 8.93 19.57 48.47
N THR A 287 7.75 19.47 49.08
CA THR A 287 7.50 20.03 50.42
C THR A 287 6.41 19.25 51.14
N LEU A 288 6.79 18.79 52.33
CA LEU A 288 5.99 18.23 53.42
C LEU A 288 4.90 19.21 53.92
N GLU A 289 3.98 18.66 54.71
CA GLU A 289 2.84 19.28 55.43
C GLU A 289 1.59 19.42 54.53
N ASP A 290 0.46 18.76 54.79
CA ASP A 290 -0.22 18.69 56.09
C ASP A 290 -1.12 17.45 56.22
N ILE A 291 -1.12 16.85 57.41
CA ILE A 291 -1.99 15.75 57.81
C ILE A 291 -3.32 16.36 58.23
N SER A 292 -4.41 15.91 57.62
CA SER A 292 -5.76 16.05 58.18
C SER A 292 -6.37 14.65 58.24
N GLU A 293 -6.18 14.01 59.39
CA GLU A 293 -6.93 12.84 59.82
C GLU A 293 -8.44 13.11 59.70
N SER A 294 -9.14 12.25 58.97
CA SER A 294 -10.53 11.96 59.30
C SER A 294 -10.69 10.45 59.35
N SER A 295 -11.03 10.01 60.55
CA SER A 295 -11.30 8.65 60.97
C SER A 295 -12.53 8.12 60.26
N HIS A 296 -12.46 6.92 59.69
CA HIS A 296 -13.53 5.94 59.86
C HIS A 296 -12.96 4.52 59.83
N ASP A 297 -13.11 3.92 61.00
CA ASP A 297 -12.91 2.56 61.42
C ASP A 297 -13.76 1.58 60.59
N GLY A 298 -13.20 0.40 60.34
CA GLY A 298 -13.80 -0.62 59.47
C GLY A 298 -12.82 -1.74 59.14
N GLY A 299 -12.20 -2.32 60.18
CA GLY A 299 -11.28 -3.45 60.05
C GLY A 299 -11.99 -4.69 59.49
N TYR A 300 -11.51 -5.18 58.34
CA TYR A 300 -11.83 -6.53 57.86
C TYR A 300 -10.72 -7.48 58.33
N ASN A 301 -11.01 -8.23 59.39
CA ASN A 301 -10.20 -9.39 59.79
C ASN A 301 -10.49 -10.55 58.83
N ILE A 302 -9.53 -10.95 58.00
CA ILE A 302 -9.58 -12.24 57.31
C ILE A 302 -8.85 -13.27 58.16
N LEU A 303 -9.64 -14.09 58.85
CA LEU A 303 -9.21 -15.25 59.63
C LEU A 303 -8.98 -16.43 58.65
N TYR A 304 -7.77 -16.96 58.56
CA TYR A 304 -7.49 -18.23 57.88
C TYR A 304 -7.27 -19.33 58.92
N ASN A 305 -8.22 -20.26 58.97
CA ASN A 305 -8.08 -21.64 59.44
C ASN A 305 -9.10 -22.44 58.62
N SER A 306 -8.84 -23.59 58.01
CA SER A 306 -8.30 -24.81 58.61
C SER A 306 -7.98 -25.87 57.53
N VAL A 307 -6.79 -26.48 57.65
CA VAL A 307 -6.48 -27.94 57.64
C VAL A 307 -6.99 -28.87 56.52
N GLY A 308 -6.05 -29.64 55.94
CA GLY A 308 -6.22 -31.10 55.83
C GLY A 308 -5.70 -31.82 54.58
N ASN A 309 -4.50 -32.41 54.64
CA ASN A 309 -4.23 -33.87 54.53
C ASN A 309 -2.89 -34.23 53.84
N SER A 310 -2.29 -35.28 54.42
CA SER A 310 -1.08 -36.07 54.05
C SER A 310 0.27 -35.51 54.48
#